data_AF-A0A9P0G8K7-F1
#
_entry.id   AF-A0A9P0G8K7-F1
#
_cell.length_a   1.000
_cell.length_b   1.000
_cell.length_c   1.000
_cell.angle_alpha   90.00
_cell.angle_beta   90.00
_cell.angle_gamma   90.00
#
_symmetry.space_group_name_H-M   'P 1'
#
loop_
_entity.id
_entity.type
_entity.pdbx_description
1 polymer ?
#
loop_
_entity_poly.entity_id
_entity_poly.type
_entity_poly.pdbx_seq_one_letter_code
_entity_poly.pdbx_strand_id
1 'polypeptide(L)'
;MGKDLKVYDWKSLVEIYYKKTTSCHFKFNEAKRFILNKSTQLNVLVRGETSYNTDLNNGKLVVKKGAKLRSIALPDNTNGSTFDMTKHFGEKWDTMAECTFNKNVILGNTVEVTAHNRRAEDMEDHGTEDEFCEGHADEQLADHV
;
A
#
# COMPACT_ATOMS: atom_id res chain seq x y z
N MET A 1 4.90 23.01 -27.07
CA MET A 1 3.72 23.11 -26.19
C MET A 1 3.42 21.72 -25.67
N GLY A 2 3.45 21.52 -24.34
CA GLY A 2 3.16 20.21 -23.72
C GLY A 2 1.67 19.88 -23.87
N LYS A 3 1.34 18.60 -24.06
CA LYS A 3 -0.06 18.16 -24.01
C LYS A 3 -0.62 18.40 -22.61
N ASP A 4 -1.84 18.92 -22.52
CA ASP A 4 -2.56 19.02 -21.26
C ASP A 4 -2.75 17.61 -20.68
N LEU A 5 -1.94 17.28 -19.68
CA LEU A 5 -2.08 16.07 -18.90
C LEU A 5 -3.26 16.26 -17.94
N LYS A 6 -4.28 15.40 -18.06
CA LYS A 6 -5.36 15.36 -17.08
C LYS A 6 -4.78 14.99 -15.72
N VAL A 7 -4.72 15.96 -14.84
CA VAL A 7 -4.44 15.73 -13.42
C VAL A 7 -5.76 15.38 -12.76
N TYR A 8 -5.77 14.41 -11.86
CA TYR A 8 -6.98 14.04 -11.11
C TYR A 8 -6.88 14.56 -9.67
N ASP A 9 -7.99 15.08 -9.12
CA ASP A 9 -8.03 15.54 -7.73
C ASP A 9 -8.31 14.37 -6.79
N TRP A 10 -7.27 13.60 -6.53
CA TRP A 10 -7.34 12.48 -5.59
C TRP A 10 -7.48 12.95 -4.13
N LYS A 11 -7.10 14.20 -3.79
CA LYS A 11 -7.12 14.68 -2.40
C LYS A 11 -8.54 14.94 -1.93
N SER A 12 -9.29 15.75 -2.68
CA SER A 12 -10.70 15.99 -2.37
C SER A 12 -11.49 14.70 -2.38
N LEU A 13 -11.13 13.79 -3.29
CA LEU A 13 -11.75 12.49 -3.34
C LEU A 13 -11.46 11.63 -2.09
N VAL A 14 -10.21 11.59 -1.62
CA VAL A 14 -9.88 10.90 -0.36
C VAL A 14 -10.69 11.48 0.80
N GLU A 15 -10.88 12.80 0.86
CA GLU A 15 -11.68 13.42 1.92
C GLU A 15 -13.16 13.00 1.89
N ILE A 16 -13.72 12.65 0.74
CA ILE A 16 -15.10 12.16 0.62
C ILE A 16 -15.23 10.77 1.25
N TYR A 17 -14.33 9.85 0.91
CA TYR A 17 -14.46 8.42 1.25
C TYR A 17 -13.78 8.02 2.56
N TYR A 18 -12.67 8.67 2.92
CA TYR A 18 -11.86 8.31 4.09
C TYR A 18 -12.18 9.19 5.29
N LYS A 19 -12.06 8.60 6.48
CA LYS A 19 -12.08 9.36 7.73
C LYS A 19 -10.79 10.16 7.84
N LYS A 20 -10.88 11.38 8.39
CA LYS A 20 -9.68 12.08 8.84
C LYS A 20 -8.99 11.25 9.92
N THR A 21 -7.66 11.28 9.96
CA THR A 21 -6.86 10.55 10.97
C THR A 21 -7.33 10.85 12.40
N THR A 22 -7.75 12.09 12.66
CA THR A 22 -8.30 12.54 13.95
C THR A 22 -9.69 11.99 14.27
N SER A 23 -10.45 11.55 13.27
CA SER A 23 -11.79 10.98 13.41
C SER A 23 -11.80 9.44 13.46
N CYS A 24 -10.63 8.80 13.36
CA CYS A 24 -10.50 7.37 13.60
C CYS A 24 -10.69 7.09 15.09
N HIS A 25 -11.60 6.19 15.44
CA HIS A 25 -11.81 5.73 16.84
C HIS A 25 -10.64 4.89 17.38
N PHE A 26 -9.56 4.77 16.61
CA PHE A 26 -8.35 4.07 16.97
C PHE A 26 -7.15 4.96 16.66
N LYS A 27 -6.13 4.91 17.51
CA LYS A 27 -4.86 5.57 17.25
C LYS A 27 -4.00 4.66 16.37
N PHE A 28 -3.30 5.26 15.42
CA PHE A 28 -2.18 4.57 14.78
C PHE A 28 -1.06 4.52 15.81
N ASN A 29 -0.99 3.41 16.55
CA ASN A 29 0.13 3.16 17.45
C ASN A 29 1.40 2.97 16.63
N GLU A 30 2.55 3.17 17.27
CA GLU A 30 3.84 2.82 16.69
C GLU A 30 3.82 1.34 16.26
N ALA A 31 4.00 1.12 14.97
CA ALA A 31 3.94 -0.19 14.35
C ALA A 31 5.16 -0.34 13.43
N LYS A 32 5.75 -1.54 13.41
CA LYS A 32 6.86 -1.87 12.51
C LYS A 32 6.37 -2.07 11.08
N ARG A 33 5.12 -2.50 10.91
CA ARG A 33 4.45 -2.62 9.60
C ARG A 33 2.97 -2.30 9.70
N PHE A 34 2.42 -1.79 8.60
CA PHE A 34 0.99 -1.65 8.40
C PHE A 34 0.51 -2.65 7.34
N ILE A 35 -0.63 -3.27 7.62
CA ILE A 35 -1.28 -4.23 6.73
C ILE A 35 -2.60 -3.62 6.28
N LEU A 36 -2.77 -3.55 4.96
CA LEU A 36 -3.95 -3.02 4.29
C LEU A 36 -4.71 -4.18 3.67
N ASN A 37 -5.84 -4.54 4.27
CA ASN A 37 -6.68 -5.64 3.77
C ASN A 37 -7.97 -5.10 3.17
N LYS A 38 -8.32 -5.63 2.00
CA LYS A 38 -9.62 -5.40 1.38
C LYS A 38 -10.63 -6.38 1.97
N SER A 39 -11.65 -5.86 2.62
CA SER A 39 -12.79 -6.65 3.09
C SER A 39 -13.62 -7.17 1.89
N THR A 40 -14.35 -8.26 2.11
CA THR A 40 -15.38 -8.78 1.19
C THR A 40 -16.42 -7.72 0.82
N GLN A 41 -16.69 -6.78 1.71
CA GLN A 41 -17.59 -5.63 1.49
C GLN A 41 -16.92 -4.43 0.81
N LEU A 42 -15.69 -4.59 0.28
CA LEU A 42 -14.94 -3.57 -0.47
C LEU A 42 -14.50 -2.38 0.35
N ASN A 43 -14.44 -2.59 1.64
CA ASN A 43 -13.91 -1.66 2.60
C ASN A 43 -12.41 -1.89 2.77
N VAL A 44 -11.66 -0.84 3.05
CA VAL A 44 -10.24 -0.95 3.44
C VAL A 44 -10.16 -1.05 4.95
N LEU A 45 -9.52 -2.13 5.40
CA LEU A 45 -9.15 -2.37 6.78
C LEU A 45 -7.66 -2.11 6.94
N VAL A 46 -7.30 -1.37 7.98
CA VAL A 46 -5.92 -1.06 8.31
C VAL A 46 -5.58 -1.65 9.66
N ARG A 47 -4.42 -2.28 9.75
CA ARG A 47 -3.86 -2.85 10.97
C ARG A 47 -2.39 -2.46 11.10
N GLY A 48 -1.97 -2.05 12.29
CA GLY A 48 -0.55 -1.95 12.63
C GLY A 48 -0.10 -3.20 13.36
N GLU A 49 1.10 -3.68 13.07
CA GLU A 49 1.76 -4.77 13.79
C GLU A 49 3.08 -4.31 14.42
N THR A 50 3.33 -4.71 15.66
CA THR A 50 4.57 -4.41 16.40
C THR A 50 5.73 -5.33 16.01
N SER A 51 5.43 -6.45 15.32
CA SER A 51 6.40 -7.42 14.81
C SER A 51 6.22 -7.61 13.30
N TYR A 52 7.30 -7.97 12.62
CA TYR A 52 7.29 -8.30 11.19
C TYR A 52 6.73 -9.69 10.90
N ASN A 53 6.73 -10.59 11.89
CA ASN A 53 6.46 -12.01 11.65
C ASN A 53 5.15 -12.49 12.28
N THR A 54 4.38 -11.60 12.91
CA THR A 54 3.13 -11.97 13.58
C THR A 54 1.97 -11.06 13.20
N ASP A 55 0.80 -11.68 13.12
CA ASP A 55 -0.46 -11.11 12.62
C ASP A 55 -1.51 -11.09 13.74
N LEU A 56 -1.18 -10.47 14.86
CA LEU A 56 -1.97 -10.57 16.09
C LEU A 56 -3.12 -9.57 16.17
N ASN A 57 -2.97 -8.42 15.52
CA ASN A 57 -3.93 -7.33 15.68
C ASN A 57 -5.17 -7.53 14.78
N ASN A 58 -6.23 -6.79 15.10
CA ASN A 58 -7.45 -6.80 14.29
C ASN A 58 -7.51 -5.57 13.36
N GLY A 59 -7.94 -5.79 12.11
CA GLY A 59 -8.11 -4.72 11.12
C GLY A 59 -9.21 -3.73 11.52
N LYS A 60 -8.95 -2.44 11.32
CA LYS A 60 -9.87 -1.34 11.61
C LYS A 60 -10.30 -0.60 10.35
N LEU A 61 -11.56 -0.18 10.30
CA LEU A 61 -12.16 0.47 9.14
C LEU A 61 -11.78 1.96 9.03
N VAL A 62 -11.11 2.33 7.94
CA VAL A 62 -10.70 3.73 7.66
C VAL A 62 -11.65 4.51 6.76
N VAL A 63 -12.57 3.83 6.08
CA VAL A 63 -13.59 4.50 5.26
C VAL A 63 -14.75 5.02 6.12
N LYS A 64 -15.39 6.10 5.68
CA LYS A 64 -16.61 6.63 6.30
C LYS A 64 -17.75 5.60 6.19
N LYS A 65 -18.72 5.69 7.11
CA LYS A 65 -19.89 4.79 7.11
C LYS A 65 -20.66 4.93 5.78
N GLY A 66 -20.96 3.82 5.13
CA GLY A 66 -21.71 3.78 3.87
C GLY A 66 -20.89 4.06 2.61
N ALA A 67 -19.64 4.49 2.74
CA ALA A 67 -18.75 4.73 1.61
C ALA A 67 -18.19 3.39 1.07
N LYS A 68 -18.31 3.15 -0.25
CA LYS A 68 -17.77 1.97 -0.93
C LYS A 68 -16.75 2.39 -1.99
N LEU A 69 -15.56 1.79 -1.96
CA LEU A 69 -14.45 2.15 -2.87
C LEU A 69 -14.66 1.77 -4.34
N ARG A 70 -15.64 0.92 -4.69
CA ARG A 70 -15.89 0.51 -6.09
C ARG A 70 -16.39 1.66 -6.99
N SER A 71 -16.82 2.79 -6.42
CA SER A 71 -17.51 3.86 -7.15
C SER A 71 -16.69 5.14 -7.25
N ILE A 72 -15.37 5.05 -7.08
CA ILE A 72 -14.49 6.20 -7.10
C ILE A 72 -14.20 6.57 -8.55
N ALA A 73 -14.97 7.53 -9.09
CA ALA A 73 -14.60 8.25 -10.30
C ALA A 73 -13.65 9.38 -9.90
N LEU A 74 -12.43 9.38 -10.44
CA LEU A 74 -11.48 10.45 -10.21
C LEU A 74 -11.98 11.73 -10.91
N PRO A 75 -12.27 12.82 -10.18
CA PRO A 75 -12.68 14.07 -10.81
C PRO A 75 -11.49 14.65 -11.58
N ASP A 76 -11.74 15.10 -12.80
CA ASP A 76 -10.77 15.84 -13.60
C ASP A 76 -10.39 17.12 -12.83
N ASN A 77 -9.11 17.25 -12.48
CA ASN A 77 -8.54 18.47 -11.94
C ASN A 77 -7.98 19.29 -13.10
N THR A 78 -8.75 20.27 -13.54
CA THR A 78 -8.32 21.22 -14.58
C THR A 78 -7.23 22.19 -14.09
N ASN A 79 -6.90 22.18 -12.79
CA ASN A 79 -5.87 23.03 -12.18
C ASN A 79 -4.59 22.25 -11.86
N GLY A 80 -4.30 21.20 -12.62
CA GLY A 80 -3.03 20.50 -12.54
C GLY A 80 -1.90 21.50 -12.66
N SER A 81 -1.12 21.70 -11.58
CA SER A 81 0.08 22.52 -11.64
C SER A 81 0.98 21.92 -12.71
N THR A 82 1.09 22.59 -13.84
CA THR A 82 2.12 22.29 -14.82
C THR A 82 3.44 22.32 -14.07
N PHE A 83 4.14 21.19 -14.04
CA PHE A 83 5.45 21.14 -13.43
C PHE A 83 6.35 22.03 -14.27
N ASP A 84 6.66 23.22 -13.76
CA ASP A 84 7.46 24.20 -14.48
C ASP A 84 8.92 23.77 -14.45
N MET A 85 9.29 22.94 -15.44
CA MET A 85 10.65 22.44 -15.63
C MET A 85 11.65 23.59 -15.77
N THR A 86 11.22 24.74 -16.29
CA THR A 86 12.02 25.96 -16.45
C THR A 86 12.50 26.50 -15.11
N LYS A 87 11.72 26.35 -14.04
CA LYS A 87 12.10 26.76 -12.68
C LYS A 87 13.21 25.88 -12.07
N HIS A 88 13.24 24.60 -12.44
CA HIS A 88 14.17 23.63 -11.85
C HIS A 88 15.45 23.44 -12.68
N PHE A 89 15.35 23.55 -14.00
CA PHE A 89 16.43 23.19 -14.94
C PHE A 89 16.82 24.34 -15.89
N GLY A 90 16.18 25.51 -15.74
CA GLY A 90 16.40 26.69 -16.59
C GLY A 90 15.71 26.61 -17.96
N GLU A 91 15.85 27.66 -18.77
CA GLU A 91 15.21 27.76 -20.10
C GLU A 91 15.59 26.64 -21.08
N LYS A 92 16.78 26.05 -20.93
CA LYS A 92 17.34 25.08 -21.88
C LYS A 92 17.19 23.62 -21.44
N TRP A 93 16.26 23.33 -20.54
CA TRP A 93 16.04 21.98 -20.00
C TRP A 93 15.70 20.94 -21.06
N ASP A 94 15.09 21.37 -22.17
CA ASP A 94 14.74 20.57 -23.34
C ASP A 94 15.96 20.05 -24.12
N THR A 95 17.12 20.70 -24.00
CA THR A 95 18.38 20.28 -24.63
C THR A 95 19.21 19.35 -23.77
N MET A 96 18.96 19.29 -22.46
CA MET A 96 19.77 18.51 -21.52
C MET A 96 19.49 17.00 -21.65
N ALA A 97 20.53 16.18 -21.74
CA ALA A 97 20.40 14.72 -21.82
C ALA A 97 19.79 14.14 -20.53
N GLU A 98 20.06 14.75 -19.38
CA GLU A 98 19.55 14.34 -18.07
C GLU A 98 18.03 14.47 -17.95
N CYS A 99 17.41 15.37 -18.72
CA CYS A 99 15.97 15.59 -18.70
C CYS A 99 15.17 14.62 -19.61
N THR A 100 15.81 13.61 -20.22
CA THR A 100 15.17 12.70 -21.19
C THR A 100 13.96 11.97 -20.60
N PHE A 101 14.02 11.55 -19.33
CA PHE A 101 12.89 10.94 -18.65
C PHE A 101 11.67 11.88 -18.58
N ASN A 102 11.88 13.11 -18.11
CA ASN A 102 10.83 14.12 -17.99
C ASN A 102 10.26 14.52 -19.36
N LYS A 103 11.11 14.59 -20.40
CA LYS A 103 10.67 14.80 -21.79
C LYS A 103 9.73 13.70 -22.23
N ASN A 104 10.08 12.44 -21.98
CA ASN A 104 9.24 11.30 -22.37
C ASN A 104 7.89 11.30 -21.63
N VAL A 105 7.88 11.63 -20.34
CA VAL A 105 6.66 11.77 -19.53
C VAL A 105 5.75 12.88 -20.09
N ILE A 106 6.30 14.06 -20.39
CA ILE A 106 5.52 15.22 -20.90
C ILE A 106 5.02 15.00 -22.33
N LEU A 107 5.84 14.37 -23.18
CA LEU A 107 5.48 14.11 -24.58
C LEU A 107 4.53 12.91 -24.73
N GLY A 108 4.35 12.13 -23.67
CA GLY A 108 3.52 10.92 -23.66
C GLY A 108 4.17 9.76 -24.41
N ASN A 109 5.50 9.75 -24.51
CA ASN A 109 6.22 8.61 -25.06
C ASN A 109 6.26 7.52 -23.99
N THR A 110 5.67 6.36 -24.31
CA THR A 110 5.70 5.18 -23.44
C THR A 110 7.15 4.74 -23.27
N VAL A 111 7.75 5.05 -22.12
CA VAL A 111 9.01 4.42 -21.71
C VAL A 111 8.60 3.05 -21.18
N GLU A 112 8.96 1.99 -21.91
CA GLU A 112 8.89 0.65 -21.36
C GLU A 112 9.83 0.60 -20.15
N VAL A 113 9.25 0.68 -18.95
CA VAL A 113 9.98 0.44 -17.72
C VAL A 113 10.31 -1.04 -17.75
N THR A 114 11.55 -1.37 -18.10
CA THR A 114 12.07 -2.72 -17.92
C THR A 114 12.03 -3.00 -16.42
N ALA A 115 10.97 -3.68 -15.98
CA ALA A 115 10.86 -4.17 -14.63
C ALA A 115 12.03 -5.14 -14.43
N HIS A 116 13.11 -4.68 -13.78
CA HIS A 116 14.04 -5.58 -13.13
C HIS A 116 13.30 -6.21 -11.94
N ASN A 117 12.43 -7.16 -12.26
CA ASN A 117 11.94 -8.17 -11.34
C ASN A 117 13.18 -8.89 -10.80
N ARG A 118 13.52 -8.62 -9.54
CA ARG A 118 14.35 -9.55 -8.78
C ARG A 118 13.53 -10.82 -8.66
N ARG A 119 13.87 -11.79 -9.49
CA ARG A 119 13.43 -13.17 -9.45
C ARG A 119 13.68 -13.66 -8.02
N ALA A 120 12.60 -13.89 -7.28
CA ALA A 120 12.62 -14.74 -6.11
C ALA A 120 12.73 -16.16 -6.66
N GLU A 121 13.95 -16.63 -6.89
CA GLU A 121 14.21 -18.04 -7.14
C GLU A 121 14.73 -18.66 -5.86
N ASP A 122 13.92 -19.61 -5.38
CA ASP A 122 14.38 -20.92 -4.96
C ASP A 122 15.32 -20.93 -3.75
N MET A 123 14.72 -20.68 -2.59
CA MET A 123 15.20 -21.28 -1.34
C MET A 123 14.34 -22.53 -1.10
N GLU A 124 14.74 -23.64 -1.71
CA GLU A 124 14.23 -24.97 -1.37
C GLU A 124 14.67 -25.29 0.07
N ASP A 125 13.67 -25.37 0.94
CA ASP A 125 13.81 -25.73 2.34
C ASP A 125 14.10 -27.24 2.46
N HIS A 126 15.39 -27.57 2.41
CA HIS A 126 15.89 -28.86 2.86
C HIS A 126 16.04 -28.84 4.39
N GLY A 127 14.92 -29.13 5.07
CA GLY A 127 14.88 -29.44 6.50
C GLY A 127 14.23 -30.80 6.70
N THR A 128 15.07 -31.83 6.75
CA THR A 128 14.73 -33.23 6.99
C THR A 128 13.99 -33.43 8.31
N GLU A 129 13.08 -34.40 8.26
CA GLU A 129 12.42 -35.10 9.36
C GLU A 129 13.41 -35.46 10.48
N ASP A 130 13.04 -35.20 11.73
CA ASP A 130 13.45 -35.93 12.94
C ASP A 130 12.40 -35.57 14.02
N GLU A 131 11.39 -36.42 14.20
CA GLU A 131 11.35 -37.49 15.20
C GLU A 131 10.94 -37.02 16.61
N PHE A 132 9.92 -37.70 17.14
CA PHE A 132 9.75 -38.04 18.57
C PHE A 132 9.28 -36.89 19.52
N CYS A 133 8.23 -37.01 20.34
CA CYS A 133 7.77 -38.17 21.10
C CYS A 133 6.26 -38.04 21.40
N GLU A 134 5.49 -39.08 21.13
CA GLU A 134 4.16 -39.28 21.71
C GLU A 134 4.33 -39.52 23.22
N GLY A 135 3.84 -38.61 24.04
CA GLY A 135 3.65 -38.83 25.46
C GLY A 135 2.27 -39.44 25.70
N HIS A 136 2.21 -40.78 25.72
CA HIS A 136 1.04 -41.53 26.18
C HIS A 136 0.75 -41.25 27.67
N ALA A 137 -0.54 -41.35 27.98
CA ALA A 137 -1.18 -41.08 29.26
C ALA A 137 -0.65 -41.94 30.42
N ASP A 138 -0.67 -41.36 31.62
CA ASP A 138 -0.90 -42.14 32.84
C ASP A 138 -2.05 -41.53 33.64
N GLU A 139 -3.06 -42.37 33.77
CA GLU A 139 -4.23 -42.36 34.63
C GLU A 139 -3.80 -42.45 36.11
N GLN A 140 -4.25 -41.52 36.96
CA GLN A 140 -4.43 -41.81 38.40
C GLN A 140 -5.71 -41.16 38.92
N LEU A 141 -6.74 -41.99 39.03
CA LEU A 141 -7.75 -41.93 40.08
C LEU A 141 -7.06 -41.92 41.46
N ALA A 142 -7.46 -41.00 42.33
CA ALA A 142 -7.48 -41.24 43.78
C ALA A 142 -8.54 -40.35 44.44
N ASP A 143 -9.57 -41.02 44.96
CA ASP A 143 -10.48 -40.57 46.01
C ASP A 143 -9.73 -40.14 47.29
N HIS A 144 -10.48 -39.42 48.16
CA HIS A 144 -10.23 -38.98 49.56
C HIS A 144 -10.17 -37.44 49.66
N VAL A 145 -11.05 -36.71 50.36
CA VAL A 145 -12.00 -36.97 51.47
C VAL A 145 -13.19 -36.02 51.32
#